data_AF-A0A453T5H1-F1
#
_entry.id   AF-A0A453T5H1-F1
#
_cell.length_a   1.000
_cell.length_b   1.000
_cell.length_c   1.000
_cell.angle_alpha   90.00
_cell.angle_beta   90.00
_cell.angle_gamma   90.00
#
_symmetry.space_group_name_H-M   'P 1'
#
loop_
_entity.id
_entity.type
_entity.pdbx_description
1 polymer ?
#
loop_
_entity_poly.entity_id
_entity_poly.type
_entity_poly.pdbx_seq_one_letter_code
_entity_poly.pdbx_strand_id
1 'polypeptide(L)'
;DIQIDKINKPGLPLAAGEFSVATGVFLVVTFLIMSFSIGIRSGSVPLMCALVVSFLLGSAYSIEAPLLRWKRHALLAASCILFVRAILVQLAFFAHMQQHVLARPLAATKSLVFATLFMCCFSAVIALFKDIPDVDGDRDFGIQSLSVRLGPQRVYQLCIGILLTAYGAATVVGASSTNLIQKIITVFGHGLLALTLWQRSRHFEVENQARVTSFYMFIWKLFYAEYFLIPF
;
A
#
# COMPACT_ATOMS: atom_id res chain seq x y z
N ASP A 1 -4.53 -17.96 -4.13
CA ASP A 1 -5.73 -17.09 -4.18
C ASP A 1 -6.72 -17.50 -5.24
N ILE A 2 -6.28 -18.05 -6.38
CA ILE A 2 -7.13 -18.52 -7.48
C ILE A 2 -8.53 -19.03 -7.07
N GLN A 3 -8.64 -20.02 -6.17
CA GLN A 3 -9.96 -20.55 -5.77
C GLN A 3 -10.80 -19.57 -4.92
N ILE A 4 -10.16 -18.78 -4.05
CA ILE A 4 -10.81 -17.74 -3.24
C ILE A 4 -11.25 -16.58 -4.14
N ASP A 5 -10.38 -16.19 -5.09
CA ASP A 5 -10.65 -15.09 -6.02
C ASP A 5 -11.76 -15.43 -7.02
N LYS A 6 -12.02 -16.71 -7.32
CA LYS A 6 -13.22 -17.09 -8.09
C LYS A 6 -14.52 -16.65 -7.41
N ILE A 7 -14.52 -16.51 -6.09
CA ILE A 7 -15.65 -16.03 -5.31
C ILE A 7 -15.58 -14.50 -5.18
N ASN A 8 -14.47 -13.98 -4.65
CA ASN A 8 -14.38 -12.56 -4.31
C ASN A 8 -14.17 -11.65 -5.53
N LYS A 9 -13.39 -12.11 -6.52
CA LYS A 9 -12.85 -11.29 -7.63
C LYS A 9 -12.82 -12.10 -8.95
N PRO A 10 -13.98 -12.58 -9.44
CA PRO A 10 -14.04 -13.54 -10.55
C PRO A 10 -13.44 -13.02 -11.86
N GLY A 11 -13.37 -11.69 -12.03
CA GLY A 11 -12.78 -11.05 -13.21
C GLY A 11 -11.24 -11.00 -13.24
N LEU A 12 -10.53 -11.50 -12.22
CA LEU A 12 -9.07 -11.54 -12.26
C LEU A 12 -8.56 -12.58 -13.29
N PRO A 13 -7.49 -12.33 -14.05
CA PRO A 13 -7.10 -13.17 -15.20
C PRO A 13 -6.93 -14.67 -14.89
N LEU A 14 -6.36 -15.00 -13.73
CA LEU A 14 -6.22 -16.41 -13.30
C LEU A 14 -7.53 -17.02 -12.77
N ALA A 15 -8.41 -16.21 -12.18
CA ALA A 15 -9.70 -16.66 -11.66
C ALA A 15 -10.71 -16.89 -12.80
N ALA A 16 -10.72 -15.98 -13.79
CA ALA A 16 -11.51 -16.03 -15.01
C ALA A 16 -11.05 -17.11 -16.00
N GLY A 17 -9.83 -17.63 -15.85
CA GLY A 17 -9.23 -18.60 -16.76
C GLY A 17 -8.63 -17.98 -18.04
N GLU A 18 -8.54 -16.65 -18.12
CA GLU A 18 -7.84 -15.96 -19.21
C GLU A 18 -6.34 -16.31 -19.22
N PHE A 19 -5.74 -16.45 -18.03
CA PHE A 19 -4.36 -16.93 -17.86
C PHE A 19 -4.34 -18.35 -17.28
N SER A 20 -3.44 -19.19 -17.82
CA SER A 20 -3.11 -20.47 -17.19
C SER A 20 -2.21 -20.27 -15.97
N VAL A 21 -2.19 -21.24 -15.06
CA VAL A 21 -1.25 -21.24 -13.92
C VAL A 21 0.20 -21.20 -14.41
N ALA A 22 0.52 -21.92 -15.50
CA ALA A 22 1.84 -21.90 -16.09
C ALA A 22 2.24 -20.49 -16.58
N THR A 23 1.32 -19.76 -17.19
CA THR A 23 1.51 -18.36 -17.59
C THR A 23 1.79 -17.48 -16.37
N GLY A 24 1.01 -17.64 -15.29
CA GLY A 24 1.23 -16.91 -14.05
C GLY A 24 2.62 -17.17 -13.44
N VAL A 25 3.04 -18.43 -13.38
CA VAL A 25 4.38 -18.83 -12.91
C VAL A 25 5.48 -18.24 -13.79
N PHE A 26 5.33 -18.35 -15.12
CA PHE A 26 6.29 -17.80 -16.07
C PHE A 26 6.49 -16.28 -15.88
N LEU A 27 5.40 -15.52 -15.72
CA LEU A 27 5.47 -14.09 -15.47
C LEU A 27 6.20 -13.77 -14.16
N VAL A 28 5.82 -14.43 -13.06
CA VAL A 28 6.44 -14.21 -11.74
C VAL A 28 7.94 -14.50 -11.77
N VAL A 29 8.37 -15.61 -12.36
CA VAL A 29 9.79 -15.98 -12.47
C VAL A 29 10.54 -14.98 -13.35
N THR A 30 9.96 -14.58 -14.48
CA THR A 30 10.59 -13.62 -15.41
C THR A 30 10.78 -12.26 -14.73
N PHE A 31 9.75 -11.72 -14.07
CA PHE A 31 9.85 -10.45 -13.34
C PHE A 31 10.80 -10.53 -12.15
N LEU A 32 10.88 -11.68 -11.47
CA LEU A 32 11.86 -11.90 -10.40
C LEU A 32 13.29 -11.80 -10.93
N ILE A 33 13.62 -12.51 -12.01
CA ILE A 33 14.95 -12.48 -12.64
C ILE A 33 15.29 -11.07 -13.12
N MET A 34 14.36 -10.40 -13.80
CA MET A 34 14.58 -9.02 -14.28
C MET A 34 14.81 -8.05 -13.12
N SER A 35 14.00 -8.15 -12.06
CA SER A 35 14.11 -7.31 -10.87
C SER A 35 15.49 -7.47 -10.21
N PHE A 36 15.92 -8.70 -9.94
CA PHE A 36 17.25 -8.96 -9.36
C PHE A 36 18.37 -8.53 -10.29
N SER A 37 18.22 -8.71 -11.61
CA SER A 37 19.20 -8.23 -12.59
C SER A 37 19.37 -6.71 -12.53
N ILE A 38 18.28 -5.95 -12.37
CA ILE A 38 18.32 -4.50 -12.15
C ILE A 38 19.04 -4.19 -10.84
N GLY A 39 18.69 -4.89 -9.76
CA GLY A 39 19.37 -4.75 -8.46
C GLY A 39 20.88 -4.94 -8.56
N ILE A 40 21.33 -6.02 -9.21
CA ILE A 40 22.75 -6.36 -9.37
C ILE A 40 23.44 -5.27 -10.20
N ARG A 41 22.88 -4.92 -11.36
CA ARG A 41 23.45 -3.90 -12.24
C ARG A 41 23.48 -2.51 -11.64
N SER A 42 22.54 -2.20 -10.74
CA SER A 42 22.50 -0.90 -10.08
C SER A 42 23.71 -0.63 -9.18
N GLY A 43 24.38 -1.67 -8.66
CA GLY A 43 25.43 -1.54 -7.64
C GLY A 43 24.95 -1.07 -6.26
N SER A 44 23.65 -0.77 -6.12
CA SER A 44 23.07 -0.20 -4.91
C SER A 44 22.70 -1.28 -3.90
N VAL A 45 23.46 -1.38 -2.82
CA VAL A 45 23.15 -2.26 -1.69
C VAL A 45 21.75 -2.00 -1.12
N PRO A 46 21.31 -0.76 -0.85
CA PRO A 46 19.95 -0.52 -0.36
C PRO A 46 18.86 -1.02 -1.31
N LEU A 47 19.04 -0.82 -2.61
CA LEU A 47 18.06 -1.27 -3.61
C LEU A 47 18.02 -2.80 -3.67
N MET A 48 19.18 -3.46 -3.69
CA MET A 48 19.26 -4.92 -3.64
C MET A 48 18.58 -5.48 -2.40
N CYS A 49 18.84 -4.90 -1.22
CA CYS A 49 18.18 -5.28 0.02
C CYS A 49 16.65 -5.16 -0.08
N ALA A 50 16.13 -4.07 -0.65
CA ALA A 50 14.69 -3.93 -0.87
C ALA A 50 14.11 -5.03 -1.75
N LEU A 51 14.80 -5.41 -2.83
CA LEU A 51 14.33 -6.46 -3.73
C LEU A 51 14.33 -7.83 -3.05
N VAL A 52 15.42 -8.17 -2.35
CA VAL A 52 15.54 -9.43 -1.61
C VAL A 52 14.46 -9.53 -0.52
N VAL A 53 14.32 -8.50 0.31
CA VAL A 53 13.33 -8.49 1.39
C VAL A 53 11.90 -8.52 0.83
N SER A 54 11.62 -7.80 -0.25
CA SER A 54 10.30 -7.84 -0.91
C SER A 54 9.99 -9.23 -1.48
N PHE A 55 10.97 -9.90 -2.07
CA PHE A 55 10.82 -11.27 -2.56
C PHE A 55 10.52 -12.25 -1.42
N LEU A 56 11.28 -12.19 -0.33
CA LEU A 56 11.09 -13.06 0.84
C LEU A 56 9.73 -12.83 1.49
N LEU A 57 9.37 -11.57 1.75
CA LEU A 57 8.08 -11.22 2.35
C LEU A 57 6.91 -11.55 1.42
N GLY A 58 7.02 -11.27 0.12
CA GLY A 58 5.99 -11.64 -0.85
C GLY A 58 5.77 -13.15 -0.95
N SER A 59 6.86 -13.93 -0.86
CA SER A 59 6.82 -15.39 -0.81
C SER A 59 6.15 -15.89 0.46
N ALA A 60 6.58 -15.38 1.63
CA ALA A 60 6.00 -15.72 2.92
C ALA A 60 4.51 -15.31 3.03
N TYR A 61 4.13 -14.21 2.39
CA TYR A 61 2.75 -13.74 2.33
C TYR A 61 1.85 -14.68 1.52
N SER A 62 2.32 -15.16 0.36
CA SER A 62 1.45 -15.78 -0.65
C SER A 62 1.53 -17.30 -0.78
N ILE A 63 2.72 -17.90 -0.61
CA ILE A 63 2.96 -19.31 -0.94
C ILE A 63 2.28 -20.24 0.06
N GLU A 64 1.64 -21.30 -0.44
CA GLU A 64 1.03 -22.34 0.38
C GLU A 64 2.07 -23.38 0.81
N ALA A 65 2.72 -23.14 1.94
CA ALA A 65 3.68 -24.06 2.57
C ALA A 65 3.69 -23.87 4.10
N PRO A 66 4.25 -24.82 4.88
CA PRO A 66 4.40 -24.66 6.33
C PRO A 66 5.12 -23.35 6.69
N LEU A 67 4.64 -22.63 7.71
CA LEU A 67 5.13 -21.33 8.19
C LEU A 67 4.99 -20.13 7.20
N LEU A 68 4.51 -20.36 5.98
CA LEU A 68 4.21 -19.32 4.99
C LEU A 68 2.70 -19.02 4.95
N ARG A 69 2.24 -18.43 3.84
CA ARG A 69 0.87 -17.97 3.62
C ARG A 69 0.35 -17.03 4.71
N TRP A 70 1.19 -16.10 5.13
CA TRP A 70 0.90 -15.15 6.22
C TRP A 70 -0.39 -14.37 6.02
N LYS A 71 -0.86 -14.21 4.78
CA LYS A 71 -2.15 -13.58 4.48
C LYS A 71 -3.37 -14.24 5.16
N ARG A 72 -3.27 -15.51 5.59
CA ARG A 72 -4.30 -16.18 6.40
C ARG A 72 -4.48 -15.53 7.78
N HIS A 73 -3.46 -14.85 8.28
CA HIS A 73 -3.48 -14.17 9.56
C HIS A 73 -3.56 -12.66 9.33
N ALA A 74 -4.67 -12.04 9.73
CA ALA A 74 -4.94 -10.63 9.47
C ALA A 74 -3.79 -9.68 9.90
N LEU A 75 -3.20 -9.92 11.07
CA LEU A 75 -2.08 -9.12 11.56
C LEU A 75 -0.83 -9.25 10.68
N LEU A 76 -0.41 -10.47 10.37
CA LEU A 76 0.77 -10.69 9.52
C LEU A 76 0.53 -10.16 8.10
N ALA A 77 -0.71 -10.28 7.59
CA ALA A 77 -1.10 -9.75 6.30
C ALA A 77 -0.94 -8.22 6.24
N ALA A 78 -1.50 -7.52 7.23
CA ALA A 78 -1.42 -6.07 7.34
C ALA A 78 0.03 -5.61 7.58
N SER A 79 0.77 -6.29 8.47
CA SER A 79 2.18 -5.99 8.74
C SER A 79 3.06 -6.13 7.50
N CYS A 80 2.85 -7.18 6.69
CA CYS A 80 3.60 -7.38 5.45
C CYS A 80 3.33 -6.25 4.44
N ILE A 81 2.06 -5.87 4.25
CA ILE A 81 1.68 -4.80 3.31
C ILE A 81 2.26 -3.46 3.77
N LEU A 82 2.11 -3.14 5.05
CA LEU A 82 2.63 -1.91 5.65
C LEU A 82 4.16 -1.86 5.55
N PHE A 83 4.84 -2.92 5.98
CA PHE A 83 6.30 -2.95 5.99
C PHE A 83 6.88 -2.77 4.59
N VAL A 84 6.40 -3.54 3.61
CA VAL A 84 6.93 -3.46 2.24
C VAL A 84 6.65 -2.07 1.64
N ARG A 85 5.41 -1.58 1.72
CA ARG A 85 5.02 -0.35 1.01
C ARG A 85 5.45 0.94 1.71
N ALA A 86 5.35 1.01 3.04
CA ALA A 86 5.58 2.24 3.78
C ALA A 86 6.99 2.35 4.36
N ILE A 87 7.61 1.23 4.73
CA ILE A 87 8.91 1.24 5.42
C ILE A 87 10.02 0.90 4.44
N LEU A 88 9.97 -0.31 3.86
CA LEU A 88 11.03 -0.83 3.01
C LEU A 88 11.23 0.04 1.77
N VAL A 89 10.16 0.32 1.02
CA VAL A 89 10.25 1.16 -0.19
C VAL A 89 10.74 2.57 0.16
N GLN A 90 10.18 3.21 1.18
CA GLN A 90 10.56 4.59 1.53
C GLN A 90 12.04 4.68 1.98
N LEU A 91 12.46 3.81 2.89
CA LEU A 91 13.82 3.84 3.43
C LEU A 91 14.86 3.39 2.40
N ALA A 92 14.59 2.33 1.64
CA ALA A 92 15.56 1.80 0.70
C ALA A 92 15.78 2.72 -0.50
N PHE A 93 14.72 3.33 -1.04
CA PHE A 93 14.86 4.29 -2.14
C PHE A 93 15.51 5.59 -1.65
N PHE A 94 15.18 6.07 -0.45
CA PHE A 94 15.89 7.20 0.14
C PHE A 94 17.38 6.89 0.31
N ALA A 95 17.72 5.73 0.87
CA ALA A 95 19.11 5.32 1.06
C ALA A 95 19.85 5.13 -0.28
N HIS A 96 19.19 4.56 -1.29
CA HIS A 96 19.73 4.48 -2.65
C HIS A 96 20.05 5.88 -3.20
N MET A 97 19.12 6.82 -3.10
CA MET A 97 19.33 8.19 -3.58
C MET A 97 20.46 8.89 -2.82
N GLN A 98 20.51 8.78 -1.49
CA GLN A 98 21.57 9.42 -0.70
C GLN A 98 22.94 8.81 -0.99
N GLN A 99 23.08 7.50 -0.80
CA GLN A 99 24.39 6.85 -0.78
C GLN A 99 24.93 6.59 -2.19
N HIS A 100 24.06 6.18 -3.12
CA HIS A 100 24.49 5.71 -4.43
C HIS A 100 24.39 6.78 -5.52
N VAL A 101 23.33 7.60 -5.51
CA VAL A 101 23.11 8.62 -6.56
C VAL A 101 23.78 9.94 -6.20
N LEU A 102 23.57 10.42 -4.96
CA LEU A 102 24.07 11.72 -4.51
C LEU A 102 25.43 11.64 -3.80
N ALA A 103 25.93 10.43 -3.51
CA ALA A 103 27.16 10.17 -2.75
C ALA A 103 27.21 10.93 -1.40
N ARG A 104 26.07 10.98 -0.70
CA ARG A 104 25.88 11.63 0.61
C ARG A 104 25.74 10.59 1.72
N PRO A 105 26.12 10.95 2.96
CA PRO A 105 25.88 10.08 4.10
C PRO A 105 24.39 9.90 4.35
N LEU A 106 24.01 8.72 4.82
CA LEU A 106 22.64 8.44 5.22
C LEU A 106 22.31 9.22 6.50
N ALA A 107 21.52 10.28 6.38
CA ALA A 107 21.03 11.06 7.50
C ALA A 107 19.50 11.13 7.43
N ALA A 108 18.83 10.77 8.53
CA ALA A 108 17.38 10.84 8.61
C ALA A 108 16.93 12.31 8.53
N THR A 109 16.14 12.64 7.51
CA THR A 109 15.57 13.98 7.35
C THR A 109 14.15 14.04 7.91
N LYS A 110 13.70 15.25 8.28
CA LYS A 110 12.31 15.47 8.68
C LYS A 110 11.32 15.04 7.59
N SER A 111 11.68 15.26 6.32
CA SER A 111 10.90 14.82 5.15
C SER A 111 10.80 13.29 5.09
N LEU A 112 11.90 12.54 5.30
CA LEU A 112 11.87 11.08 5.32
C LEU A 112 10.95 10.53 6.43
N VAL A 113 11.06 11.08 7.63
CA VAL A 113 10.23 10.66 8.77
C VAL A 113 8.76 10.94 8.48
N PHE A 114 8.44 12.14 8.01
CA PHE A 114 7.08 12.52 7.62
C PHE A 114 6.53 11.59 6.53
N ALA A 115 7.28 11.42 5.43
CA ALA A 115 6.89 10.57 4.32
C ALA A 115 6.64 9.12 4.74
N THR A 116 7.51 8.57 5.60
CA THR A 116 7.40 7.19 6.10
C THR A 116 6.13 7.03 6.96
N LEU A 117 5.92 7.93 7.93
CA LEU A 117 4.73 7.87 8.79
C LEU A 117 3.43 8.08 8.01
N PHE A 118 3.43 9.01 7.07
CA PHE A 118 2.27 9.29 6.24
C PHE A 118 1.94 8.10 5.31
N MET A 119 2.95 7.50 4.70
CA MET A 119 2.78 6.29 3.89
C MET A 119 2.40 5.06 4.73
N CYS A 120 2.76 5.01 6.02
CA CYS A 120 2.27 3.98 6.95
C CYS A 120 0.75 4.10 7.14
N CYS A 121 0.23 5.32 7.33
CA CYS A 121 -1.22 5.56 7.42
C CYS A 121 -1.95 5.08 6.16
N PHE A 122 -1.46 5.45 4.98
CA PHE A 122 -2.03 4.98 3.72
C PHE A 122 -1.93 3.47 3.54
N SER A 123 -0.79 2.87 3.87
CA SER A 123 -0.60 1.43 3.71
C SER A 123 -1.49 0.63 4.65
N ALA A 124 -1.71 1.11 5.88
CA ALA A 124 -2.68 0.54 6.80
C ALA A 124 -4.10 0.62 6.22
N VAL A 125 -4.49 1.79 5.69
CA VAL A 125 -5.80 1.97 5.06
C VAL A 125 -5.97 1.06 3.85
N ILE A 126 -4.97 0.94 2.98
CA ILE A 126 -5.00 0.05 1.82
C ILE A 126 -5.15 -1.42 2.26
N ALA A 127 -4.47 -1.83 3.33
CA ALA A 127 -4.55 -3.18 3.87
C ALA A 127 -5.91 -3.47 4.51
N LEU A 128 -6.56 -2.49 5.13
CA LEU A 128 -7.89 -2.65 5.73
C LEU A 128 -9.00 -2.57 4.67
N PHE A 129 -8.89 -1.64 3.74
CA PHE A 129 -9.92 -1.38 2.74
C PHE A 129 -10.00 -2.51 1.71
N LYS A 130 -8.89 -3.18 1.39
CA LYS A 130 -8.90 -4.35 0.50
C LYS A 130 -9.75 -5.50 1.07
N ASP A 131 -9.87 -5.59 2.40
CA ASP A 131 -10.58 -6.68 3.08
C ASP A 131 -12.09 -6.40 3.18
N ILE A 132 -12.55 -5.17 2.89
CA ILE A 132 -13.98 -4.82 2.87
C ILE A 132 -14.75 -5.64 1.81
N PRO A 133 -14.32 -5.70 0.53
CA PRO A 133 -15.01 -6.52 -0.46
C PRO A 133 -14.80 -8.04 -0.26
N ASP A 134 -13.80 -8.44 0.52
CA ASP A 134 -13.41 -9.84 0.70
C ASP A 134 -14.13 -10.51 1.90
N VAL A 135 -15.02 -9.80 2.63
CA VAL A 135 -15.61 -10.28 3.90
C VAL A 135 -16.29 -11.65 3.81
N ASP A 136 -17.06 -11.91 2.76
CA ASP A 136 -17.80 -13.18 2.66
C ASP A 136 -16.86 -14.34 2.37
N GLY A 137 -15.93 -14.18 1.41
CA GLY A 137 -14.90 -15.19 1.16
C GLY A 137 -13.95 -15.38 2.35
N ASP A 138 -13.57 -14.32 3.07
CA ASP A 138 -12.76 -14.44 4.29
C ASP A 138 -13.50 -15.28 5.34
N ARG A 139 -14.81 -15.03 5.53
CA ARG A 139 -15.64 -15.79 6.47
C ARG A 139 -15.72 -17.27 6.09
N ASP A 140 -15.97 -17.57 4.82
CA ASP A 140 -16.12 -18.95 4.31
C ASP A 140 -14.81 -19.76 4.44
N PHE A 141 -13.67 -19.09 4.34
CA PHE A 141 -12.34 -19.70 4.49
C PHE A 141 -11.77 -19.58 5.92
N GLY A 142 -12.56 -19.12 6.89
CA GLY A 142 -12.18 -19.04 8.32
C GLY A 142 -11.17 -17.93 8.65
N ILE A 143 -10.98 -16.95 7.77
CA ILE A 143 -10.10 -15.80 7.95
C ILE A 143 -10.81 -14.74 8.79
N GLN A 144 -10.24 -14.43 9.96
CA GLN A 144 -10.82 -13.48 10.91
C GLN A 144 -10.29 -12.06 10.69
N SER A 145 -10.51 -11.49 9.49
CA SER A 145 -10.12 -10.12 9.14
C SER A 145 -10.87 -9.07 9.96
N LEU A 146 -10.37 -7.82 9.98
CA LEU A 146 -11.01 -6.76 10.77
C LEU A 146 -12.42 -6.47 10.24
N SER A 147 -12.61 -6.55 8.92
CA SER A 147 -13.91 -6.37 8.27
C SER A 147 -14.89 -7.47 8.63
N VAL A 148 -14.43 -8.73 8.80
CA VAL A 148 -15.24 -9.84 9.33
C VAL A 148 -15.63 -9.60 10.79
N ARG A 149 -14.70 -9.12 11.64
CA ARG A 149 -14.92 -8.94 13.08
C ARG A 149 -15.78 -7.72 13.44
N LEU A 150 -15.50 -6.56 12.84
CA LEU A 150 -16.13 -5.29 13.18
C LEU A 150 -17.27 -4.90 12.24
N GLY A 151 -17.31 -5.50 11.05
CA GLY A 151 -18.23 -5.17 9.98
C GLY A 151 -17.63 -4.18 8.96
N PRO A 152 -17.96 -4.33 7.66
CA PRO A 152 -17.50 -3.47 6.57
C PRO A 152 -17.66 -1.96 6.84
N GLN A 153 -18.82 -1.56 7.36
CA GLN A 153 -19.16 -0.15 7.61
C GLN A 153 -18.22 0.51 8.63
N ARG A 154 -17.87 -0.19 9.72
CA ARG A 154 -16.99 0.35 10.76
C ARG A 154 -15.55 0.46 10.27
N VAL A 155 -15.08 -0.54 9.52
CA VAL A 155 -13.73 -0.52 8.93
C VAL A 155 -13.62 0.59 7.89
N TYR A 156 -14.66 0.80 7.08
CA TYR A 156 -14.74 1.94 6.17
C TYR A 156 -14.58 3.28 6.91
N GLN A 157 -15.38 3.52 7.96
CA GLN A 157 -15.31 4.75 8.75
C GLN A 157 -13.95 4.96 9.39
N LEU A 158 -13.35 3.88 9.93
CA LEU A 158 -11.98 3.91 10.46
C LEU A 158 -10.97 4.33 9.40
N CYS A 159 -11.05 3.75 8.19
CA CYS A 159 -10.16 4.08 7.09
C CYS A 159 -10.25 5.55 6.69
N ILE A 160 -11.47 6.09 6.55
CA ILE A 160 -11.68 7.50 6.23
C ILE A 160 -11.15 8.40 7.36
N GLY A 161 -11.38 8.03 8.62
CA GLY A 161 -10.85 8.74 9.78
C GLY A 161 -9.31 8.81 9.75
N ILE A 162 -8.64 7.68 9.55
CA ILE A 162 -7.17 7.62 9.44
C ILE A 162 -6.66 8.54 8.34
N LEU A 163 -7.24 8.48 7.13
CA LEU A 163 -6.80 9.30 6.01
C LEU A 163 -7.03 10.80 6.26
N LEU A 164 -8.20 11.20 6.76
CA LEU A 164 -8.48 12.61 7.06
C LEU A 164 -7.58 13.14 8.17
N THR A 165 -7.30 12.35 9.21
CA THR A 165 -6.32 12.70 10.24
C THR A 165 -4.91 12.83 9.67
N ALA A 166 -4.50 11.90 8.80
CA ALA A 166 -3.20 11.97 8.12
C ALA A 166 -3.08 13.26 7.30
N TYR A 167 -4.08 13.59 6.48
CA TYR A 167 -4.09 14.85 5.73
C TYR A 167 -4.09 16.09 6.63
N GLY A 168 -4.85 16.08 7.73
CA GLY A 168 -4.81 17.16 8.73
C GLY A 168 -3.43 17.32 9.35
N ALA A 169 -2.74 16.22 9.66
CA ALA A 169 -1.35 16.29 10.12
C ALA A 169 -0.41 16.82 9.03
N ALA A 170 -0.61 16.42 7.78
CA ALA A 170 0.19 16.92 6.65
C ALA A 170 0.02 18.42 6.41
N THR A 171 -1.19 18.96 6.54
CA THR A 171 -1.42 20.41 6.41
C THR A 171 -0.77 21.18 7.55
N VAL A 172 -0.82 20.67 8.80
CA VAL A 172 -0.13 21.28 9.95
C VAL A 172 1.39 21.27 9.75
N VAL A 173 1.96 20.13 9.32
CA VAL A 173 3.40 20.02 9.02
C VAL A 173 3.78 20.98 7.89
N GLY A 174 2.98 21.05 6.82
CA GLY A 174 3.19 21.97 5.71
C GLY A 174 3.15 23.44 6.12
N ALA A 175 2.19 23.82 6.96
CA ALA A 175 2.05 25.17 7.50
C ALA A 175 3.26 25.61 8.34
N SER A 176 3.94 24.65 8.97
CA SER A 176 5.16 24.88 9.76
C SER A 176 6.42 25.13 8.91
N SER A 177 6.37 24.92 7.59
CA SER A 177 7.52 25.17 6.71
C SER A 177 7.89 26.66 6.66
N THR A 178 9.18 26.96 6.65
CA THR A 178 9.71 28.32 6.44
C THR A 178 9.74 28.72 4.96
N ASN A 179 9.72 27.74 4.05
CA ASN A 179 9.68 27.99 2.61
C ASN A 179 8.23 28.21 2.14
N LEU A 180 7.96 29.38 1.57
CA LEU A 180 6.61 29.77 1.14
C LEU A 180 6.03 28.85 0.06
N ILE A 181 6.86 28.41 -0.89
CA ILE A 181 6.43 27.54 -2.00
C ILE A 181 6.05 26.16 -1.46
N GLN A 182 6.92 25.55 -0.64
CA GLN A 182 6.63 24.26 0.00
C GLN A 182 5.36 24.37 0.86
N LYS A 183 5.21 25.45 1.62
CA LYS A 183 4.02 25.71 2.44
C LYS A 183 2.75 25.73 1.59
N ILE A 184 2.73 26.50 0.51
CA ILE A 184 1.57 26.59 -0.38
C ILE A 184 1.27 25.21 -0.99
N ILE A 185 2.26 24.54 -1.57
CA ILE A 185 2.06 23.25 -2.23
C ILE A 185 1.54 22.20 -1.24
N THR A 186 2.17 22.07 -0.08
CA THR A 186 1.78 21.05 0.90
C THR A 186 0.42 21.34 1.53
N VAL A 187 0.14 22.57 1.95
CA VAL A 187 -1.13 22.93 2.60
C VAL A 187 -2.29 22.81 1.61
N PHE A 188 -2.18 23.42 0.42
CA PHE A 188 -3.27 23.38 -0.56
C PHE A 188 -3.40 22.02 -1.22
N GLY A 189 -2.29 21.34 -1.52
CA GLY A 189 -2.29 20.01 -2.13
C GLY A 189 -3.00 18.97 -1.25
N HIS A 190 -2.52 18.79 -0.01
CA HIS A 190 -3.13 17.85 0.92
C HIS A 190 -4.54 18.29 1.33
N GLY A 191 -4.79 19.61 1.46
CA GLY A 191 -6.13 20.14 1.72
C GLY A 191 -7.14 19.81 0.62
N LEU A 192 -6.74 19.92 -0.65
CA LEU A 192 -7.58 19.56 -1.80
C LEU A 192 -7.85 18.05 -1.84
N LEU A 193 -6.85 17.21 -1.59
CA LEU A 193 -7.02 15.76 -1.52
C LEU A 193 -7.93 15.35 -0.35
N ALA A 194 -7.78 15.98 0.82
CA ALA A 194 -8.66 15.77 1.96
C ALA A 194 -10.11 16.15 1.67
N LEU A 195 -10.32 17.31 1.03
CA LEU A 195 -11.66 17.76 0.61
C LEU A 195 -12.28 16.78 -0.39
N THR A 196 -11.51 16.32 -1.37
CA THR A 196 -11.96 15.34 -2.37
C THR A 196 -12.32 14.01 -1.73
N LEU A 197 -11.49 13.53 -0.79
CA LEU A 197 -11.77 12.32 -0.02
C LEU A 197 -13.07 12.47 0.78
N TRP A 198 -13.22 13.57 1.51
CA TRP A 198 -14.40 13.82 2.35
C TRP A 198 -15.69 13.94 1.54
N GLN A 199 -15.64 14.63 0.40
CA GLN A 199 -16.80 14.75 -0.50
C GLN A 199 -17.22 13.38 -1.03
N ARG A 200 -16.26 12.58 -1.53
CA ARG A 200 -16.57 11.24 -2.04
C ARG A 200 -17.01 10.29 -0.92
N SER A 201 -16.51 10.46 0.30
CA SER A 201 -16.84 9.59 1.42
C SER A 201 -18.29 9.76 1.91
N ARG A 202 -18.92 10.92 1.67
CA ARG A 202 -20.30 11.21 2.12
C ARG A 202 -21.38 10.40 1.40
N HIS A 203 -21.13 10.00 0.16
CA HIS A 203 -22.10 9.30 -0.69
C HIS A 203 -21.73 7.82 -0.90
N PHE A 204 -20.90 7.27 -0.02
CA PHE A 204 -20.40 5.92 -0.16
C PHE A 204 -21.39 4.91 0.43
N GLU A 205 -21.74 3.91 -0.39
CA GLU A 205 -22.56 2.77 0.00
C GLU A 205 -21.66 1.54 0.09
N VAL A 206 -21.43 1.06 1.32
CA VAL A 206 -20.51 -0.08 1.59
C VAL A 206 -21.07 -1.40 1.06
N GLU A 207 -22.40 -1.52 0.94
CA GLU A 207 -23.06 -2.74 0.45
C GLU A 207 -22.87 -2.97 -1.05
N ASN A 208 -22.55 -1.91 -1.81
CA ASN A 208 -22.35 -2.00 -3.24
C ASN A 208 -20.89 -2.30 -3.58
N GLN A 209 -20.59 -3.57 -3.87
CA GLN A 209 -19.22 -4.04 -4.17
C GLN A 209 -18.53 -3.29 -5.32
N ALA A 210 -19.29 -2.87 -6.34
CA ALA A 210 -18.73 -2.08 -7.44
C ALA A 210 -18.30 -0.69 -6.97
N ARG A 211 -19.08 -0.06 -6.09
CA ARG A 211 -18.69 1.22 -5.46
C ARG A 211 -17.50 1.05 -4.52
N VAL A 212 -17.46 -0.03 -3.73
CA VAL A 212 -16.31 -0.35 -2.86
C VAL A 212 -15.03 -0.49 -3.67
N THR A 213 -15.07 -1.26 -4.75
CA THR A 213 -13.91 -1.45 -5.65
C THR A 213 -13.49 -0.12 -6.29
N SER A 214 -14.44 0.67 -6.78
CA SER A 214 -14.16 2.00 -7.37
C SER A 214 -13.52 2.95 -6.35
N PHE A 215 -14.02 2.96 -5.12
CA PHE A 215 -13.47 3.79 -4.04
C PHE A 215 -12.09 3.30 -3.58
N TYR A 216 -11.87 1.99 -3.53
CA TYR A 216 -10.56 1.41 -3.26
C TYR A 216 -9.52 1.86 -4.30
N MET A 217 -9.88 1.83 -5.59
CA MET A 217 -9.02 2.36 -6.65
C MET A 217 -8.82 3.87 -6.57
N PHE A 218 -9.80 4.61 -6.05
CA PHE A 218 -9.62 6.03 -5.74
C PHE A 218 -8.61 6.26 -4.60
N ILE A 219 -8.62 5.46 -3.53
CA ILE A 219 -7.60 5.51 -2.47
C ILE A 219 -6.20 5.26 -3.05
N TRP A 220 -6.06 4.32 -3.98
CA TRP A 220 -4.79 4.11 -4.69
C TRP A 220 -4.34 5.33 -5.48
N LYS A 221 -5.26 6.04 -6.15
CA LYS A 221 -4.93 7.28 -6.87
C LYS A 221 -4.45 8.37 -5.90
N LEU A 222 -5.11 8.50 -4.75
CA LEU A 222 -4.66 9.41 -3.69
C LEU A 222 -3.24 9.03 -3.24
N PHE A 223 -3.01 7.76 -2.88
CA PHE A 223 -1.68 7.27 -2.47
C PHE A 223 -0.57 7.61 -3.47
N TYR A 224 -0.82 7.42 -4.78
CA TYR A 224 0.17 7.78 -5.80
C TYR A 224 0.33 9.30 -5.96
N ALA A 225 -0.73 10.08 -5.78
CA ALA A 225 -0.65 11.54 -5.80
C ALA A 225 0.28 12.08 -4.70
N GLU A 226 0.37 11.40 -3.55
CA GLU A 226 1.24 11.80 -2.44
C GLU A 226 2.72 11.84 -2.82
N TYR A 227 3.18 10.98 -3.73
CA TYR A 227 4.57 11.03 -4.20
C TYR A 227 4.93 12.33 -4.95
N PHE A 228 3.93 13.09 -5.41
CA PHE A 228 4.12 14.42 -5.98
C PHE A 228 3.99 15.56 -4.95
N LEU A 229 3.36 15.31 -3.79
CA LEU A 229 3.02 16.33 -2.79
C LEU A 229 3.85 16.27 -1.52
N ILE A 230 4.38 15.10 -1.16
CA ILE A 230 5.21 14.94 0.02
C ILE A 230 6.40 15.91 -0.09
N PRO A 231 6.62 16.75 0.92
CA PRO A 231 7.57 17.85 0.84
C PRO A 231 8.99 17.37 0.61
N PHE A 232 9.64 17.97 -0.38
CA PHE A 232 11.09 17.92 -0.59
C PHE A 232 11.77 19.05 0.16
#